data_AF-A0A7J2MFI0-F1
#
_entry.id   AF-A0A7J2MFI0-F1
#
_cell.length_a   1.000
_cell.length_b   1.000
_cell.length_c   1.000
_cell.angle_alpha   90.00
_cell.angle_beta   90.00
_cell.angle_gamma   90.00
#
_symmetry.space_group_name_H-M   'P 1'
#
loop_
_entity.id
_entity.type
_entity.pdbx_description
1 polymer ?
#
loop_
_entity_poly.entity_id
_entity_poly.type
_entity_poly.pdbx_seq_one_letter_code
_entity_poly.pdbx_strand_id
1 'polypeptide(L)'
;MIHCGSRGAGHQICTEHLRVLEKAARKYGIELVYWQLVYAPVQSKEGQEYFTAMCAGANYAWANRQVITHWVRETFYRFFGDDIEMYSVYDVAHNVANHLSTQIHPEISFN
;
A
#
# COMPACT_ATOMS: atom_id res chain seq x y z
N MET A 1 -18.31 -0.20 -8.56
CA MET A 1 -17.13 0.21 -7.78
C MET A 1 -16.47 -1.05 -7.22
N ILE A 2 -15.16 -1.23 -7.43
CA ILE A 2 -14.41 -2.37 -6.88
C ILE A 2 -13.66 -1.89 -5.63
N HIS A 3 -13.98 -2.45 -4.47
CA HIS A 3 -13.34 -2.10 -3.20
C HIS A 3 -12.69 -3.35 -2.59
N CYS A 4 -11.39 -3.52 -2.83
CA CYS A 4 -10.60 -4.58 -2.24
C CYS A 4 -9.10 -4.22 -2.22
N GLY A 5 -8.35 -4.93 -1.40
CA GLY A 5 -6.91 -4.75 -1.24
C GLY A 5 -6.11 -6.01 -1.58
N SER A 6 -4.97 -6.16 -0.90
CA SER A 6 -3.98 -7.22 -1.12
C SER A 6 -4.34 -8.58 -0.51
N ARG A 7 -5.60 -8.78 -0.12
CA ARG A 7 -6.10 -10.00 0.53
C ARG A 7 -5.22 -10.36 1.75
N GLY A 8 -4.90 -11.63 1.95
CA GLY A 8 -4.04 -12.07 3.05
C GLY A 8 -2.57 -11.65 2.91
N ALA A 9 -2.10 -11.36 1.68
CA ALA A 9 -0.69 -11.09 1.44
C ALA A 9 -0.21 -9.82 2.17
N GLY A 10 -0.93 -8.70 2.03
CA GLY A 10 -0.54 -7.46 2.72
C GLY A 10 -0.70 -7.53 4.24
N HIS A 11 -1.68 -8.28 4.72
CA HIS A 11 -1.83 -8.54 6.16
C HIS A 11 -0.60 -9.28 6.70
N GLN A 12 -0.19 -10.36 6.02
CA GLN A 12 0.96 -11.15 6.43
C GLN A 12 2.27 -10.36 6.37
N ILE A 13 2.49 -9.59 5.29
CA ILE A 13 3.64 -8.68 5.17
C ILE A 13 3.70 -7.74 6.37
N CYS A 14 2.59 -7.09 6.72
CA CYS A 14 2.55 -6.21 7.90
C CYS A 14 2.88 -6.96 9.19
N THR A 15 2.22 -8.10 9.44
CA THR A 15 2.44 -8.90 10.65
C THR A 15 3.88 -9.38 10.81
N GLU A 16 4.53 -9.80 9.73
CA GLU A 16 5.91 -10.26 9.76
C GLU A 16 6.88 -9.11 10.03
N HIS A 17 6.68 -7.96 9.38
CA HIS A 17 7.54 -6.80 9.57
C HIS A 17 7.36 -6.11 10.92
N LEU A 18 6.19 -6.18 11.57
CA LEU A 18 6.02 -5.66 12.94
C LEU A 18 7.06 -6.24 13.91
N ARG A 19 7.34 -7.55 13.82
CA ARG A 19 8.34 -8.22 14.67
C ARG A 19 9.77 -7.78 14.36
N VAL A 20 10.06 -7.48 13.09
CA VAL A 20 11.36 -6.96 12.66
C VAL A 20 11.55 -5.54 13.16
N LEU A 21 10.53 -4.69 12.99
CA LEU A 21 10.54 -3.29 13.42
C LEU A 21 10.64 -3.17 14.95
N GLU A 22 10.05 -4.10 15.72
CA GLU A 22 10.17 -4.08 17.18
C GLU A 22 11.61 -4.29 17.64
N LYS A 23 12.32 -5.23 17.00
CA LYS A 23 13.76 -5.44 17.24
C LYS A 23 14.58 -4.24 16.77
N ALA A 24 14.21 -3.65 15.63
CA ALA A 24 14.86 -2.47 15.09
C ALA A 24 14.73 -1.27 16.03
N ALA A 25 13.55 -1.02 16.61
CA ALA A 25 13.33 0.05 17.56
C ALA A 25 14.30 -0.02 18.74
N ARG A 26 14.49 -1.23 19.32
CA ARG A 26 15.48 -1.45 20.38
C ARG A 26 16.92 -1.23 19.90
N LYS A 27 17.27 -1.75 18.72
CA LYS A 27 18.59 -1.58 18.08
C LYS A 27 18.95 -0.11 17.85
N TYR A 28 17.97 0.71 17.51
CA TYR A 28 18.14 2.13 17.20
C TYR A 28 17.87 3.06 18.39
N GLY A 29 17.62 2.52 19.60
CA GLY A 29 17.35 3.32 20.79
C GLY A 29 16.06 4.16 20.70
N ILE A 30 15.07 3.70 19.93
CA ILE A 30 13.79 4.38 19.77
C ILE A 30 12.91 4.10 20.98
N GLU A 31 12.56 5.15 21.72
CA GLU A 31 11.56 5.07 22.79
C GLU A 31 10.16 5.10 22.19
N LEU A 32 9.41 4.00 22.39
CA LEU A 32 8.03 3.88 21.91
C LEU A 32 7.07 4.29 23.02
N VAL A 33 6.30 5.36 22.78
CA VAL A 33 5.17 5.74 23.66
C VAL A 33 4.07 4.69 23.67
N TYR A 34 3.95 3.91 22.60
CA TYR A 34 3.02 2.80 22.48
C TYR A 34 3.53 1.76 21.48
N TRP A 35 3.40 0.47 21.79
CA TRP A 35 3.98 -0.61 20.99
C TRP A 35 3.40 -0.71 19.57
N GLN A 36 2.15 -0.27 19.35
CA GLN A 36 1.54 -0.27 18.02
C GLN A 36 2.12 0.82 17.09
N LEU A 37 2.94 1.74 17.62
CA LEU A 37 3.63 2.79 16.87
C LEU A 37 5.07 2.39 16.52
N VAL A 38 5.35 1.10 16.42
CA VAL A 38 6.68 0.60 16.08
C VAL A 38 7.13 1.06 14.69
N TYR A 39 8.37 1.54 14.58
CA TYR A 39 8.96 1.99 13.32
C TYR A 39 10.47 1.79 13.29
N ALA A 40 11.06 1.99 12.12
CA ALA A 40 12.50 2.07 11.90
C ALA A 40 12.81 3.25 10.98
N PRO A 41 14.03 3.82 11.00
CA PRO A 41 14.43 4.84 10.04
C PRO A 41 14.22 4.37 8.60
N VAL A 42 13.66 5.20 7.72
CA VAL A 42 13.30 4.80 6.33
C VAL A 42 14.50 4.28 5.55
N GLN A 43 15.69 4.85 5.78
CA GLN A 43 16.94 4.44 5.12
C GLN A 43 17.65 3.25 5.80
N SER A 44 17.10 2.71 6.90
CA SER A 44 17.64 1.50 7.53
C SER A 44 17.36 0.26 6.68
N LYS A 45 18.12 -0.82 6.93
CA LYS A 45 17.88 -2.11 6.28
C LYS A 45 16.44 -2.59 6.51
N GLU A 46 15.99 -2.55 7.76
CA GLU A 46 14.66 -2.99 8.16
C GLU A 46 13.54 -2.11 7.56
N GLY A 47 13.78 -0.80 7.45
CA GLY A 47 12.87 0.15 6.80
C GLY A 47 12.73 -0.09 5.30
N GLN A 48 13.85 -0.30 4.59
CA GLN A 48 13.85 -0.62 3.16
C GLN A 48 13.24 -1.99 2.86
N GLU A 49 13.51 -2.99 3.69
CA GLU A 49 12.89 -4.32 3.58
C GLU A 49 11.37 -4.24 3.72
N TYR A 50 10.86 -3.51 4.73
CA TYR A 50 9.41 -3.32 4.87
C TYR A 50 8.82 -2.52 3.70
N PHE A 51 9.46 -1.42 3.29
CA PHE A 51 8.96 -0.58 2.20
C PHE A 51 8.86 -1.37 0.88
N THR A 52 9.89 -2.14 0.54
CA THR A 52 9.88 -2.98 -0.68
C THR A 52 8.84 -4.10 -0.60
N ALA A 53 8.65 -4.74 0.56
CA ALA A 53 7.59 -5.72 0.77
C ALA A 53 6.19 -5.09 0.67
N MET A 54 5.97 -3.91 1.27
CA MET A 54 4.73 -3.15 1.14
C MET A 54 4.42 -2.82 -0.32
N CYS A 55 5.42 -2.38 -1.10
CA CYS A 55 5.28 -2.16 -2.54
C CYS A 55 4.83 -3.43 -3.28
N ALA A 56 5.39 -4.60 -2.94
CA ALA A 56 4.93 -5.87 -3.49
C ALA A 56 3.46 -6.17 -3.12
N GLY A 57 3.07 -5.89 -1.88
CA GLY A 57 1.68 -5.98 -1.43
C GLY A 57 0.74 -5.04 -2.19
N ALA A 58 1.17 -3.81 -2.47
CA ALA A 58 0.41 -2.84 -3.27
C ALA A 58 0.25 -3.31 -4.73
N ASN A 59 1.32 -3.81 -5.35
CA ASN A 59 1.30 -4.39 -6.69
C ASN A 59 0.34 -5.58 -6.78
N TYR A 60 0.34 -6.46 -5.78
CA TYR A 60 -0.63 -7.55 -5.69
C TYR A 60 -2.07 -7.03 -5.59
N ALA A 61 -2.32 -5.97 -4.80
CA ALA A 61 -3.65 -5.35 -4.70
C ALA A 61 -4.14 -4.78 -6.04
N TRP A 62 -3.26 -4.09 -6.79
CA TRP A 62 -3.58 -3.60 -8.13
C TRP A 62 -3.87 -4.73 -9.12
N ALA A 63 -3.02 -5.77 -9.13
CA ALA A 63 -3.27 -6.95 -9.97
C ALA A 63 -4.61 -7.62 -9.65
N ASN A 64 -4.95 -7.75 -8.37
CA ASN A 64 -6.22 -8.28 -7.92
C ASN A 64 -7.41 -7.45 -8.43
N ARG A 65 -7.36 -6.12 -8.33
CA ARG A 65 -8.41 -5.23 -8.87
C ARG A 65 -8.50 -5.28 -10.39
N GLN A 66 -7.38 -5.45 -11.08
CA GLN A 66 -7.37 -5.58 -12.54
C GLN A 66 -8.03 -6.88 -13.01
N VAL A 67 -7.75 -8.01 -12.34
CA VAL A 67 -8.42 -9.30 -12.62
C VAL A 67 -9.93 -9.19 -12.38
N ILE A 68 -10.35 -8.61 -11.26
CA ILE A 68 -11.77 -8.39 -10.97
C ILE A 68 -12.40 -7.47 -12.03
N THR A 69 -11.70 -6.42 -12.47
CA THR A 69 -12.17 -5.53 -13.53
C THR A 69 -12.40 -6.29 -14.84
N HIS A 70 -11.52 -7.23 -15.19
CA HIS A 70 -11.71 -8.09 -16.35
C HIS A 70 -12.96 -8.97 -16.22
N TRP A 71 -13.17 -9.63 -15.08
CA TRP A 71 -14.37 -10.45 -14.86
C TRP A 71 -15.67 -9.65 -14.84
N VAL A 72 -15.63 -8.41 -14.34
CA VAL A 72 -16.76 -7.48 -14.45
C VAL A 72 -17.07 -7.23 -15.92
N ARG A 73 -16.06 -6.95 -16.76
CA ARG A 73 -16.26 -6.79 -18.22
C ARG A 73 -16.86 -8.03 -18.87
N GLU A 74 -16.29 -9.21 -18.62
CA GLU A 74 -16.84 -10.46 -19.16
C GLU A 74 -18.30 -10.67 -18.75
N THR A 75 -18.65 -10.34 -17.51
CA THR A 75 -20.04 -10.45 -17.03
C THR A 75 -20.97 -9.51 -17.79
N PHE A 76 -20.57 -8.25 -17.99
CA PHE A 76 -21.38 -7.30 -18.76
C PHE A 76 -21.54 -7.71 -20.22
N TYR A 77 -20.47 -8.17 -20.86
CA TYR A 77 -20.52 -8.63 -22.26
C TYR A 77 -21.50 -9.77 -22.47
N ARG A 78 -21.63 -10.68 -21.48
CA ARG A 78 -22.59 -11.79 -21.55
C ARG A 78 -24.05 -11.34 -21.59
N PHE A 79 -24.40 -10.23 -20.95
CA PHE A 79 -25.79 -9.78 -20.85
C PHE A 79 -26.16 -8.69 -21.86
N PHE A 80 -25.18 -7.91 -22.30
CA PHE A 80 -25.46 -6.68 -23.03
C PHE A 80 -24.72 -6.56 -24.39
N GLY A 81 -23.86 -7.52 -24.75
CA GLY A 81 -23.05 -7.45 -25.98
C GLY A 81 -21.63 -6.93 -25.74
N ASP A 82 -20.73 -7.20 -26.70
CA ASP A 82 -19.31 -6.85 -26.65
C ASP A 82 -18.98 -5.46 -27.23
N ASP A 83 -19.99 -4.76 -27.75
CA ASP A 83 -19.92 -3.39 -28.27
C ASP A 83 -19.87 -2.33 -27.16
N ILE A 84 -20.02 -2.72 -25.90
CA ILE A 84 -20.02 -1.81 -24.76
C ILE A 84 -18.58 -1.50 -24.33
N GLU A 85 -18.23 -0.23 -24.39
CA GLU A 85 -16.95 0.24 -23.89
C GLU A 85 -17.00 0.51 -22.38
N MET A 86 -16.13 -0.14 -21.61
CA MET A 86 -16.03 0.07 -20.17
C MET A 86 -14.60 0.44 -19.74
N TYR A 87 -14.39 1.73 -19.49
CA TYR A 87 -13.11 2.27 -19.04
C TYR A 87 -13.02 2.36 -17.51
N SER A 88 -11.82 2.15 -16.98
CA SER A 88 -11.54 2.48 -15.58
C SER A 88 -11.36 3.99 -15.47
N VAL A 89 -12.18 4.65 -14.67
CA VAL A 89 -12.05 6.10 -14.43
C VAL A 89 -10.78 6.36 -13.62
N TYR A 90 -10.60 5.62 -12.52
CA TYR A 90 -9.43 5.74 -11.66
C TYR A 90 -9.28 4.54 -10.71
N ASP A 91 -8.06 4.25 -10.27
CA ASP A 91 -7.73 3.28 -9.23
C ASP A 91 -6.85 3.98 -8.17
N VAL A 92 -7.31 4.00 -6.91
CA VAL A 92 -6.62 4.68 -5.80
C VAL A 92 -6.50 3.77 -4.59
N ALA A 93 -5.34 3.82 -3.94
CA ALA A 93 -5.09 3.15 -2.67
C ALA A 93 -5.47 4.04 -1.48
N HIS A 94 -6.02 3.44 -0.42
CA HIS A 94 -6.31 4.13 0.85
C HIS A 94 -5.42 3.65 2.02
N ASN A 95 -4.66 2.57 1.83
CA ASN A 95 -3.70 2.02 2.80
C ASN A 95 -2.35 1.81 2.11
N VAL A 96 -1.56 2.88 2.00
CA VAL A 96 -0.23 2.84 1.36
C VAL A 96 0.65 3.96 1.90
N ALA A 97 1.96 3.74 1.96
CA ALA A 97 2.95 4.80 2.11
C ALA A 97 3.66 5.01 0.75
N ASN A 98 3.91 6.26 0.38
CA ASN A 98 4.57 6.59 -0.89
C ASN A 98 5.58 7.72 -0.70
N HIS A 99 6.64 7.72 -1.50
CA HIS A 99 7.54 8.86 -1.61
C HIS A 99 6.89 9.93 -2.49
N LEU A 100 6.79 11.14 -1.95
CA LEU A 100 6.28 12.30 -2.65
C LEU A 100 7.34 13.40 -2.59
N SER A 101 7.61 14.06 -3.72
CA SER A 101 8.37 15.30 -3.74
C SER A 101 7.40 16.45 -3.52
N THR A 102 7.49 17.11 -2.37
CA THR A 102 6.72 18.33 -2.09
C THR A 102 7.62 19.53 -2.33
N GLN A 103 7.21 20.46 -3.21
CA GLN A 103 7.76 21.81 -3.17
C GLN A 103 7.07 22.53 -2.01
N ILE A 104 7.80 22.71 -0.91
CA ILE A 104 7.30 23.51 0.21
C ILE A 104 7.32 24.95 -0.26
N HIS A 105 6.15 25.58 -0.41
CA HIS A 105 6.06 27.01 -0.64
C HIS A 105 6.76 27.72 0.54
N PRO A 106 7.66 28.70 0.29
CA PRO A 106 8.53 29.28 1.32
C PRO A 106 7.82 29.91 2.53
N GLU A 107 6.52 30.11 2.46
CA GLU A 107 5.73 30.84 3.46
C GLU A 107 5.13 29.94 4.55
N ILE A 108 5.35 28.63 4.49
CA ILE A 108 4.92 27.69 5.53
C ILE A 108 6.15 27.19 6.29
N SER A 109 6.61 27.99 7.26
CA SER A 109 7.59 27.56 8.26
C SER A 109 6.86 26.78 9.36
N PHE A 110 7.15 25.49 9.49
CA PHE A 110 6.80 24.75 10.70
C PHE A 110 7.88 25.05 11.74
N ASN A 111 7.51 25.84 12.77
CA ASN A 111 8.31 26.01 13.98
C ASN A 111 8.31 24.73 14.83
#